data_AF-A0A5C7PKG5-F1
#
_entry.id   AF-A0A5C7PKG5-F1
#
_cell.length_a   1.000
_cell.length_b   1.000
_cell.length_c   1.000
_cell.angle_alpha   90.00
_cell.angle_beta   90.00
_cell.angle_gamma   90.00
#
_symmetry.space_group_name_H-M   'P 1'
#
loop_
_entity.id
_entity.type
_entity.pdbx_description
1 polymer ?
#
loop_
_entity_poly.entity_id
_entity_poly.type
_entity_poly.pdbx_seq_one_letter_code
_entity_poly.pdbx_strand_id
1 'polypeptide(L)'
;MSFTQTPQIDSYAALCSQVLQKPPNAGPWGTAWQTTMGGNYDTQLDREYFARACRYPEQTPTDALYYLANERGLERVLLVGTGGTLEDETTHRLRLKHAWTTWLLSGSAQGHTDEMSWCGFLTPVQTVRRREWSTPLPVGSAYVQTFARQVWSQFDLCFRKPMPVDPSHWGDFTWGDGSTWGTTLTLPEIQLLRRLVREHKSAHDTCTYFWFIWTTGAVWGTYKWGDGTYWGATGDDTVGIVCGEKQWETFGYM
;
A
#
# COMPACT_ATOMS: atom_id res chain seq x y z
N MET A 1 53.49 -37.73 -12.02
CA MET A 1 52.19 -37.73 -11.32
C MET A 1 51.27 -36.79 -12.09
N SER A 2 50.37 -37.32 -12.93
CA SER A 2 49.36 -36.48 -13.57
C SER A 2 48.28 -36.19 -12.54
N PHE A 3 48.07 -34.91 -12.22
CA PHE A 3 46.90 -34.48 -11.47
C PHE A 3 45.68 -34.73 -12.36
N THR A 4 44.88 -35.73 -12.01
CA THR A 4 43.58 -35.94 -12.66
C THR A 4 42.75 -34.68 -12.37
N GLN A 5 42.48 -33.89 -13.41
CA GLN A 5 41.54 -32.77 -13.30
C GLN A 5 40.25 -33.32 -12.71
N THR A 6 39.84 -32.80 -11.54
CA THR A 6 38.52 -33.10 -11.01
C THR A 6 37.51 -32.53 -12.01
N PRO A 7 36.62 -33.35 -12.58
CA PRO A 7 35.62 -32.83 -13.51
C PRO A 7 34.82 -31.73 -12.81
N GLN A 8 34.58 -30.63 -13.51
CA GLN A 8 33.65 -29.61 -13.03
C GLN A 8 32.24 -30.18 -13.17
N ILE A 9 31.59 -30.41 -12.02
CA ILE A 9 30.27 -31.05 -11.96
C ILE A 9 29.25 -29.97 -11.64
N ASP A 10 28.58 -29.49 -12.68
CA ASP A 10 27.61 -28.40 -12.57
C ASP A 10 26.17 -28.88 -12.31
N SER A 11 25.94 -30.21 -12.28
CA SER A 11 24.63 -30.80 -12.02
C SER A 11 24.70 -32.22 -11.45
N TYR A 12 23.64 -32.67 -10.79
CA TYR A 12 23.53 -34.03 -10.26
C TYR A 12 23.47 -35.07 -11.39
N ALA A 13 22.86 -34.75 -12.53
CA ALA A 13 22.93 -35.59 -13.72
C ALA A 13 24.38 -35.81 -14.22
N ALA A 14 25.21 -34.77 -14.19
CA ALA A 14 26.63 -34.87 -14.54
C ALA A 14 27.41 -35.70 -13.51
N LEU A 15 27.10 -35.55 -12.22
CA LEU A 15 27.69 -36.36 -11.14
C LEU A 15 27.39 -37.85 -11.33
N CYS A 16 26.13 -38.18 -11.65
CA CYS A 16 25.68 -39.55 -11.85
C CYS A 16 26.35 -40.22 -13.05
N SER A 17 26.42 -39.52 -14.18
CA SER A 17 26.97 -40.08 -15.44
C SER A 17 28.50 -40.15 -15.48
N GLN A 18 29.21 -39.31 -14.73
CA GLN A 18 30.68 -39.24 -14.79
C GLN A 18 31.39 -39.93 -13.62
N VAL A 19 30.78 -39.94 -12.42
CA VAL A 19 31.48 -40.34 -11.18
C VAL A 19 30.76 -41.45 -10.42
N LEU A 20 29.42 -41.40 -10.31
CA LEU A 20 28.67 -42.33 -9.46
C LEU A 20 28.12 -43.56 -10.21
N GLN A 21 28.43 -43.72 -11.49
CA GLN A 21 27.92 -44.84 -12.29
C GLN A 21 28.58 -46.16 -11.87
N LYS A 22 27.83 -47.00 -11.14
CA LYS A 22 28.32 -48.33 -10.73
C LYS A 22 28.57 -49.21 -11.96
N PRO A 23 29.65 -50.02 -12.01
CA PRO A 23 30.02 -50.84 -13.17
C PRO A 23 28.91 -51.70 -13.80
N PRO A 24 27.97 -52.31 -13.04
CA PRO A 24 26.87 -53.09 -13.61
C PRO A 24 25.87 -52.26 -14.43
N ASN A 25 25.84 -50.94 -14.23
CA ASN A 25 24.89 -50.01 -14.81
C ASN A 25 25.55 -49.09 -15.87
N ALA A 26 26.76 -49.42 -16.33
CA ALA A 26 27.50 -48.66 -17.34
C ALA A 26 27.01 -48.90 -18.78
N GLY A 27 25.96 -49.70 -18.97
CA GLY A 27 25.33 -49.92 -20.27
C GLY A 27 24.40 -48.78 -20.71
N PRO A 28 23.98 -48.75 -21.98
CA PRO A 28 23.15 -47.66 -22.55
C PRO A 28 21.89 -47.35 -21.74
N TRP A 29 21.22 -48.40 -21.24
CA TRP A 29 20.01 -48.27 -20.44
C TRP A 29 20.25 -47.73 -19.02
N GLY A 30 21.38 -48.09 -18.40
CA GLY A 30 21.76 -47.58 -17.09
C GLY A 30 22.16 -46.11 -17.16
N THR A 31 22.89 -45.71 -18.20
CA THR A 31 23.20 -44.29 -18.48
C THR A 31 21.93 -43.49 -18.73
N ALA A 32 21.00 -43.99 -19.57
CA ALA A 32 19.74 -43.33 -19.84
C ALA A 32 18.92 -43.11 -18.55
N TRP A 33 18.79 -44.14 -17.73
CA TRP A 33 18.07 -44.04 -16.45
C TRP A 33 18.72 -43.02 -15.49
N GLN A 34 20.05 -43.04 -15.35
CA GLN A 34 20.77 -42.10 -14.48
C GLN A 34 20.67 -40.66 -14.95
N THR A 35 20.74 -40.41 -16.26
CA THR A 35 20.56 -39.07 -16.83
C THR A 35 19.14 -38.55 -16.56
N THR A 36 18.11 -39.38 -16.76
CA THR A 36 16.72 -38.97 -16.50
C THR A 36 16.46 -38.72 -15.02
N MET A 37 16.86 -39.64 -14.13
CA MET A 37 16.68 -39.46 -12.69
C MET A 37 17.49 -38.27 -12.18
N GLY A 38 18.74 -38.13 -12.66
CA GLY A 38 19.60 -37.00 -12.33
C GLY A 38 19.02 -35.65 -12.73
N GLY A 39 18.53 -35.54 -13.97
CA GLY A 39 17.89 -34.31 -14.46
C GLY A 39 16.60 -33.96 -13.73
N ASN A 40 15.83 -34.98 -13.29
CA ASN A 40 14.68 -34.76 -12.42
C ASN A 40 15.10 -34.22 -11.05
N TYR A 41 16.19 -34.72 -10.46
CA TYR A 41 16.73 -34.19 -9.21
C TYR A 41 17.20 -32.74 -9.34
N ASP A 42 17.90 -32.41 -10.43
CA ASP A 42 18.31 -31.03 -10.73
C ASP A 42 17.09 -30.10 -10.83
N THR A 43 16.03 -30.55 -11.52
CA THR A 43 14.77 -29.78 -11.62
C THR A 43 14.11 -29.56 -10.27
N GLN A 44 14.16 -30.54 -9.35
CA GLN A 44 13.60 -30.36 -8.01
C GLN A 44 14.45 -29.41 -7.17
N LEU A 45 15.77 -29.47 -7.29
CA LEU A 45 16.68 -28.55 -6.61
C LEU A 45 16.44 -27.09 -7.08
N ASP A 46 16.26 -26.87 -8.38
CA ASP A 46 15.92 -25.54 -8.91
C ASP A 46 14.60 -25.02 -8.33
N ARG A 47 13.59 -25.88 -8.21
CA ARG A 47 12.30 -25.52 -7.59
C ARG A 47 12.46 -25.12 -6.12
N GLU A 48 13.33 -25.77 -5.37
CA GLU A 48 13.64 -25.38 -3.98
C GLU A 48 14.30 -24.00 -3.92
N TYR A 49 15.22 -23.69 -4.84
CA TYR A 49 15.83 -22.36 -4.94
C TYR A 49 14.81 -21.28 -5.31
N PHE A 50 13.91 -21.56 -6.26
CA PHE A 50 12.83 -20.64 -6.60
C PHE A 50 11.87 -20.44 -5.42
N ALA A 51 11.48 -21.51 -4.72
CA ALA A 51 10.62 -21.44 -3.55
C ALA A 51 11.26 -20.61 -2.42
N ARG A 52 12.59 -20.71 -2.25
CA ARG A 52 13.34 -19.84 -1.33
C ARG A 52 13.29 -18.38 -1.77
N ALA A 53 13.53 -18.10 -3.06
CA ALA A 53 13.56 -16.74 -3.60
C ALA A 53 12.21 -16.01 -3.44
N CYS A 54 11.10 -16.72 -3.62
CA CYS A 54 9.74 -16.18 -3.46
C CYS A 54 9.42 -15.63 -2.06
N ARG A 55 10.23 -15.91 -1.04
CA ARG A 55 10.05 -15.36 0.32
C ARG A 55 10.63 -13.96 0.47
N TYR A 56 11.57 -13.58 -0.39
CA TYR A 56 12.31 -12.33 -0.27
C TYR A 56 11.83 -11.33 -1.32
N PRO A 57 11.35 -10.13 -0.94
CA PRO A 57 10.83 -9.14 -1.88
C PRO A 57 11.80 -8.72 -2.99
N GLU A 58 13.12 -8.82 -2.78
CA GLU A 58 14.12 -8.46 -3.79
C GLU A 58 14.38 -9.58 -4.81
N GLN A 59 14.11 -10.83 -4.44
CA GLN A 59 14.46 -12.02 -5.24
C GLN A 59 13.23 -12.70 -5.84
N THR A 60 12.03 -12.36 -5.36
CA THR A 60 10.78 -12.95 -5.83
C THR A 60 10.58 -12.63 -7.32
N PRO A 61 10.29 -13.61 -8.18
CA PRO A 61 9.94 -13.35 -9.57
C PRO A 61 8.77 -12.37 -9.72
N THR A 62 8.75 -11.53 -10.76
CA THR A 62 7.72 -10.50 -10.96
C THR A 62 6.30 -11.07 -11.02
N ASP A 63 6.14 -12.23 -11.66
CA ASP A 63 4.87 -12.96 -11.76
C ASP A 63 4.42 -13.56 -10.42
N ALA A 64 5.33 -13.82 -9.47
CA ALA A 64 5.01 -14.33 -8.15
C ALA A 64 4.86 -13.22 -7.09
N LEU A 65 5.24 -11.97 -7.41
CA LEU A 65 5.31 -10.88 -6.44
C LEU A 65 3.96 -10.54 -5.82
N TYR A 66 2.86 -10.68 -6.57
CA TYR A 66 1.51 -10.43 -6.05
C TYR A 66 1.09 -11.47 -4.99
N TYR A 67 1.57 -12.71 -5.06
CA TYR A 67 1.28 -13.71 -4.04
C TYR A 67 1.97 -13.35 -2.73
N LEU A 68 3.22 -12.90 -2.80
CA LEU A 68 3.94 -12.39 -1.63
C LEU A 68 3.27 -11.13 -1.05
N ALA A 69 2.77 -10.25 -1.92
CA ALA A 69 2.03 -9.07 -1.52
C ALA A 69 0.73 -9.44 -0.79
N ASN A 70 -0.01 -10.43 -1.30
CA ASN A 70 -1.24 -10.93 -0.70
C ASN A 70 -0.98 -11.60 0.67
N GLU A 71 0.09 -12.39 0.80
CA GLU A 71 0.50 -12.96 2.10
C GLU A 71 0.73 -11.86 3.15
N ARG A 72 1.26 -10.71 2.71
CA ARG A 72 1.51 -9.54 3.57
C ARG A 72 0.32 -8.58 3.65
N GLY A 73 -0.80 -8.82 2.98
CA GLY A 73 -1.91 -7.85 2.91
C GLY A 73 -1.51 -6.48 2.35
N LEU A 74 -0.46 -6.41 1.53
CA LEU A 74 0.08 -5.16 0.99
C LEU A 74 0.02 -5.18 -0.54
N GLU A 75 -1.19 -5.19 -1.10
CA GLU A 75 -1.42 -5.08 -2.55
C GLU A 75 -0.90 -3.75 -3.10
N ARG A 76 -0.54 -3.72 -4.40
CA ARG A 76 -0.06 -2.49 -5.06
C ARG A 76 -1.03 -1.33 -4.86
N VAL A 77 -0.48 -0.19 -4.48
CA VAL A 77 -1.25 1.06 -4.30
C VAL A 77 -1.33 1.85 -5.61
N LEU A 78 -2.41 2.62 -5.76
CA LEU A 78 -2.55 3.63 -6.80
C LEU A 78 -1.83 4.90 -6.34
N LEU A 79 -1.07 5.50 -7.24
CA LEU A 79 -0.46 6.81 -7.04
C LEU A 79 -1.52 7.88 -7.29
N VAL A 80 -1.80 8.66 -6.26
CA VAL A 80 -2.83 9.70 -6.28
C VAL A 80 -2.44 10.80 -7.27
N GLY A 81 -3.42 11.29 -8.04
CA GLY A 81 -3.24 12.38 -9.01
C GLY A 81 -2.65 11.93 -10.34
N THR A 82 -2.48 10.63 -10.54
CA THR A 82 -1.91 10.06 -11.78
C THR A 82 -2.97 9.39 -12.67
N GLY A 83 -4.25 9.51 -12.32
CA GLY A 83 -5.35 8.89 -13.07
C GLY A 83 -5.38 7.36 -12.96
N GLY A 84 -4.91 6.81 -11.84
CA GLY A 84 -4.93 5.37 -11.58
C GLY A 84 -3.65 4.61 -11.94
N THR A 85 -2.50 5.29 -12.03
CA THR A 85 -1.22 4.61 -12.20
C THR A 85 -0.85 3.87 -10.91
N LEU A 86 -0.47 2.60 -11.01
CA LEU A 86 0.00 1.81 -9.86
C LEU A 86 1.45 2.16 -9.50
N GLU A 87 1.81 2.03 -8.21
CA GLU A 87 3.20 2.13 -7.75
C GLU A 87 4.11 1.20 -8.58
N ASP A 88 5.31 1.64 -8.93
CA ASP A 88 6.23 0.80 -9.71
C ASP A 88 6.69 -0.44 -8.93
N GLU A 89 7.26 -1.42 -9.65
CA GLU A 89 7.67 -2.68 -9.03
C GLU A 89 8.77 -2.48 -7.97
N THR A 90 9.70 -1.55 -8.21
CA THR A 90 10.79 -1.25 -7.28
C THR A 90 10.27 -0.70 -5.96
N THR A 91 9.35 0.27 -6.00
CA THR A 91 8.70 0.82 -4.81
C THR A 91 7.82 -0.22 -4.14
N HIS A 92 7.13 -1.05 -4.92
CA HIS A 92 6.33 -2.15 -4.37
C HIS A 92 7.20 -3.13 -3.56
N ARG A 93 8.32 -3.58 -4.12
CA ARG A 93 9.28 -4.46 -3.43
C ARG A 93 9.85 -3.81 -2.17
N LEU A 94 10.15 -2.51 -2.23
CA LEU A 94 10.60 -1.74 -1.07
C LEU A 94 9.53 -1.71 0.02
N ARG A 95 8.28 -1.40 -0.32
CA ARG A 95 7.16 -1.41 0.64
C ARG A 95 6.93 -2.79 1.25
N LEU A 96 6.99 -3.84 0.45
CA LEU A 96 6.93 -5.22 0.96
C LEU A 96 8.08 -5.49 1.94
N LYS A 97 9.31 -5.05 1.66
CA LYS A 97 10.45 -5.18 2.59
C LYS A 97 10.18 -4.48 3.92
N HIS A 98 9.47 -3.36 3.90
CA HIS A 98 9.06 -2.60 5.08
C HIS A 98 7.77 -3.08 5.75
N ALA A 99 7.17 -4.19 5.32
CA ALA A 99 5.88 -4.67 5.85
C ALA A 99 5.81 -4.74 7.38
N TRP A 100 6.86 -5.26 8.03
CA TRP A 100 6.92 -5.33 9.49
C TRP A 100 6.90 -3.96 10.16
N THR A 101 7.58 -2.97 9.57
CA THR A 101 7.59 -1.59 10.06
C THR A 101 6.22 -0.95 9.86
N THR A 102 5.58 -1.19 8.71
CA THR A 102 4.21 -0.72 8.44
C THR A 102 3.23 -1.26 9.47
N TRP A 103 3.24 -2.58 9.74
CA TRP A 103 2.35 -3.17 10.74
C TRP A 103 2.66 -2.71 12.16
N LEU A 104 3.93 -2.53 12.51
CA LEU A 104 4.35 -2.02 13.81
C LEU A 104 3.80 -0.61 14.08
N LEU A 105 3.77 0.24 13.06
CA LEU A 105 3.30 1.62 13.15
C LEU A 105 1.80 1.75 12.87
N SER A 106 1.12 0.66 12.51
CA SER A 106 -0.32 0.64 12.27
C SER A 106 -1.09 1.13 13.50
N GLY A 107 -2.16 1.89 13.27
CA GLY A 107 -2.98 2.52 14.29
C GLY A 107 -2.37 3.76 14.93
N SER A 108 -1.14 4.15 14.54
CA SER A 108 -0.49 5.38 14.98
C SER A 108 -0.62 6.49 13.93
N ALA A 109 -0.48 7.76 14.37
CA ALA A 109 -0.47 8.91 13.47
C ALA A 109 0.68 8.83 12.44
N GLN A 110 1.83 8.27 12.83
CA GLN A 110 2.95 8.06 11.91
C GLN A 110 2.61 6.99 10.87
N GLY A 111 1.96 5.89 11.26
CA GLY A 111 1.53 4.84 10.33
C GLY A 111 0.62 5.40 9.23
N HIS A 112 -0.37 6.22 9.60
CA HIS A 112 -1.21 6.90 8.62
C HIS A 112 -0.43 7.86 7.73
N THR A 113 0.55 8.58 8.27
CA THR A 113 1.43 9.45 7.47
C THR A 113 2.23 8.63 6.44
N ASP A 114 2.84 7.54 6.88
CA ASP A 114 3.67 6.67 6.05
C ASP A 114 2.83 5.99 4.96
N GLU A 115 1.64 5.50 5.28
CA GLU A 115 0.70 4.91 4.32
C GLU A 115 0.29 5.87 3.20
N MET A 116 -0.03 7.11 3.57
CA MET A 116 -0.37 8.13 2.57
C MET A 116 0.83 8.49 1.70
N SER A 117 2.06 8.43 2.26
CA SER A 117 3.27 8.68 1.48
C SER A 117 3.48 7.67 0.35
N TRP A 118 3.15 6.38 0.58
CA TRP A 118 3.19 5.35 -0.46
C TRP A 118 2.20 5.61 -1.60
N CYS A 119 1.12 6.34 -1.32
CA CYS A 119 0.13 6.75 -2.33
C CYS A 119 0.52 8.03 -3.09
N GLY A 120 1.70 8.62 -2.82
CA GLY A 120 2.19 9.81 -3.51
C GLY A 120 1.98 11.14 -2.78
N PHE A 121 1.49 11.13 -1.53
CA PHE A 121 1.45 12.34 -0.71
C PHE A 121 2.83 12.66 -0.13
N LEU A 122 3.51 13.67 -0.71
CA LEU A 122 4.87 14.05 -0.33
C LEU A 122 4.93 14.85 0.98
N THR A 123 3.85 15.54 1.34
CA THR A 123 3.75 16.28 2.61
C THR A 123 3.17 15.35 3.68
N PRO A 124 3.72 15.35 4.91
CA PRO A 124 3.17 14.58 6.00
C PRO A 124 1.69 14.90 6.22
N VAL A 125 0.85 13.87 6.11
CA VAL A 125 -0.58 13.97 6.37
C VAL A 125 -0.80 14.10 7.87
N GLN A 126 -1.50 15.14 8.28
CA GLN A 126 -1.69 15.40 9.71
C GLN A 126 -2.87 14.60 10.23
N THR A 127 -2.64 13.79 11.27
CA THR A 127 -3.71 13.15 12.03
C THR A 127 -4.18 14.09 13.13
N VAL A 128 -5.47 14.46 13.10
CA VAL A 128 -6.07 15.35 14.10
C VAL A 128 -7.13 14.59 14.89
N ARG A 129 -7.07 14.64 16.22
CA ARG A 129 -8.08 13.98 17.07
C ARG A 129 -9.34 14.82 17.13
N ARG A 130 -10.52 14.18 17.16
CA ARG A 130 -11.79 14.91 17.21
C ARG A 130 -12.00 15.74 18.47
N ARG A 131 -11.38 15.37 19.60
CA ARG A 131 -11.40 16.21 20.81
C ARG A 131 -10.73 17.59 20.60
N GLU A 132 -9.79 17.67 19.67
CA GLU A 132 -9.11 18.92 19.31
C GLU A 132 -9.92 19.71 18.27
N TRP A 133 -10.99 19.11 17.73
CA TRP A 133 -11.86 19.71 16.72
C TRP A 133 -13.31 19.17 16.78
N SER A 134 -14.10 19.73 17.70
CA SER A 134 -15.45 19.26 18.03
C SER A 134 -16.57 19.75 17.10
N THR A 135 -16.28 20.71 16.20
CA THR A 135 -17.26 21.31 15.29
C THR A 135 -16.78 21.27 13.84
N PRO A 136 -16.75 20.08 13.20
CA PRO A 136 -16.46 20.00 11.76
C PRO A 136 -17.55 20.66 10.92
N LEU A 137 -17.15 21.06 9.70
CA LEU A 137 -18.10 21.41 8.65
C LEU A 137 -19.05 20.23 8.40
N PRO A 138 -20.34 20.49 8.12
CA PRO A 138 -21.31 19.43 7.86
C PRO A 138 -21.02 18.76 6.51
N VAL A 139 -20.40 17.58 6.56
CA VAL A 139 -20.05 16.77 5.39
C VAL A 139 -20.68 15.38 5.53
N GLY A 140 -21.22 14.84 4.44
CA GLY A 140 -21.91 13.55 4.44
C GLY A 140 -23.32 13.60 5.04
N SER A 141 -23.88 12.42 5.32
CA SER A 141 -25.26 12.28 5.83
C SER A 141 -25.45 12.86 7.24
N ALA A 142 -26.70 13.10 7.63
CA ALA A 142 -27.05 13.56 8.99
C ALA A 142 -26.54 12.60 10.09
N TYR A 143 -26.46 11.30 9.78
CA TYR A 143 -25.86 10.30 10.68
C TYR A 143 -24.38 10.57 10.90
N VAL A 144 -23.60 10.72 9.82
CA VAL A 144 -22.15 10.98 9.88
C VAL A 144 -21.86 12.29 10.61
N GLN A 145 -22.64 13.33 10.34
CA GLN A 145 -22.53 14.62 11.03
C GLN A 145 -22.81 14.51 12.54
N THR A 146 -23.78 13.69 12.93
CA THR A 146 -24.11 13.45 14.34
C THR A 146 -23.02 12.63 15.02
N PHE A 147 -22.57 11.55 14.38
CA PHE A 147 -21.47 10.71 14.85
C PHE A 147 -20.20 11.54 15.08
N ALA A 148 -19.84 12.38 14.11
CA ALA A 148 -18.68 13.27 14.18
C ALA A 148 -18.69 14.22 15.39
N ARG A 149 -19.87 14.55 15.94
CA ARG A 149 -20.03 15.42 17.11
C ARG A 149 -20.10 14.66 18.43
N GLN A 150 -20.60 13.43 18.42
CA GLN A 150 -20.95 12.70 19.65
C GLN A 150 -19.90 11.69 20.09
N VAL A 151 -19.16 11.08 19.15
CA VAL A 151 -18.19 10.03 19.50
C VAL A 151 -16.81 10.63 19.75
N TRP A 152 -16.16 10.22 20.82
CA TRP A 152 -14.88 10.81 21.25
C TRP A 152 -13.65 10.08 20.66
N SER A 153 -13.80 8.79 20.33
CA SER A 153 -12.75 7.94 19.74
C SER A 153 -12.73 8.07 18.22
N GLN A 154 -12.36 9.26 17.76
CA GLN A 154 -12.34 9.60 16.34
C GLN A 154 -11.13 10.46 16.00
N PHE A 155 -10.70 10.36 14.76
CA PHE A 155 -9.67 11.21 14.19
C PHE A 155 -9.98 11.51 12.72
N ASP A 156 -9.27 12.48 12.18
CA ASP A 156 -9.31 12.83 10.76
C ASP A 156 -7.90 12.93 10.21
N LEU A 157 -7.82 12.82 8.89
CA LEU A 157 -6.59 13.07 8.16
C LEU A 157 -6.72 14.39 7.40
N CYS A 158 -5.73 15.26 7.58
CA CYS A 158 -5.66 16.56 6.94
C CYS A 158 -4.50 16.58 5.94
N PHE A 159 -4.84 16.80 4.69
CA PHE A 159 -3.94 16.92 3.55
C PHE A 159 -3.75 18.41 3.22
N ARG A 160 -2.49 18.84 3.13
CA ARG A 160 -2.11 20.20 2.74
C ARG A 160 -1.15 20.19 1.57
N LYS A 161 -1.12 21.29 0.83
CA LYS A 161 -0.12 21.52 -0.22
C LYS A 161 1.32 21.45 0.36
N PRO A 162 2.30 20.95 -0.40
CA PRO A 162 2.15 20.33 -1.72
C PRO A 162 1.51 18.93 -1.65
N MET A 163 0.53 18.69 -2.52
CA MET A 163 -0.15 17.39 -2.68
C MET A 163 -0.55 17.20 -4.15
N PRO A 164 -0.66 15.96 -4.65
CA PRO A 164 -0.90 15.67 -6.07
C PRO A 164 -2.36 15.86 -6.52
N VAL A 165 -3.18 16.54 -5.71
CA VAL A 165 -4.61 16.74 -5.94
C VAL A 165 -4.93 18.23 -5.91
N ASP A 166 -5.86 18.61 -6.76
CA ASP A 166 -6.33 19.99 -6.92
C ASP A 166 -7.83 20.09 -6.58
N PRO A 167 -8.32 21.28 -6.24
CA PRO A 167 -9.74 21.48 -6.07
C PRO A 167 -10.45 21.33 -7.42
N SER A 168 -11.67 20.79 -7.40
CA SER A 168 -12.53 20.73 -8.58
C SER A 168 -13.77 21.57 -8.33
N HIS A 169 -14.00 22.59 -9.17
CA HIS A 169 -15.12 23.51 -9.01
C HIS A 169 -16.30 23.12 -9.91
N TRP A 170 -17.49 23.56 -9.50
CA TRP A 170 -18.67 23.38 -10.34
C TRP A 170 -18.48 24.09 -11.69
N GLY A 171 -18.73 23.35 -12.77
CA GLY A 171 -18.49 23.82 -14.14
C GLY A 171 -17.23 23.24 -14.79
N ASP A 172 -16.29 22.70 -13.99
CA ASP A 172 -15.10 22.00 -14.51
C ASP A 172 -15.39 20.53 -14.88
N PHE A 173 -16.52 20.01 -14.40
CA PHE A 173 -16.99 18.65 -14.65
C PHE A 173 -18.51 18.65 -14.88
N THR A 174 -19.01 17.55 -15.45
CA THR A 174 -20.41 17.34 -15.76
C THR A 174 -21.06 16.37 -14.79
N TRP A 175 -22.35 16.57 -14.50
CA TRP A 175 -23.07 15.66 -13.64
C TRP A 175 -23.06 14.23 -14.21
N GLY A 176 -22.56 13.27 -13.41
CA GLY A 176 -22.56 11.85 -13.77
C GLY A 176 -21.37 11.39 -14.61
N ASP A 177 -20.33 12.20 -14.78
CA ASP A 177 -19.10 11.79 -15.50
C ASP A 177 -18.10 10.97 -14.66
N GLY A 178 -18.43 10.71 -13.39
CA GLY A 178 -17.59 9.95 -12.47
C GLY A 178 -16.55 10.79 -11.73
N SER A 179 -16.56 12.11 -11.90
CA SER A 179 -15.76 13.05 -11.11
C SER A 179 -16.22 13.10 -9.65
N THR A 180 -15.28 13.32 -8.74
CA THR A 180 -15.59 13.53 -7.33
C THR A 180 -15.84 15.00 -7.05
N TRP A 181 -16.91 15.31 -6.32
CA TRP A 181 -17.18 16.68 -5.92
C TRP A 181 -16.02 17.31 -5.13
N GLY A 182 -15.57 18.49 -5.56
CA GLY A 182 -14.61 19.31 -4.81
C GLY A 182 -13.14 18.91 -4.98
N THR A 183 -12.82 17.82 -5.66
CA THR A 183 -11.42 17.37 -5.81
C THR A 183 -11.19 16.65 -7.13
N THR A 184 -9.97 16.74 -7.65
CA THR A 184 -9.53 15.95 -8.81
C THR A 184 -9.30 14.45 -8.49
N LEU A 185 -9.50 14.03 -7.24
CA LEU A 185 -9.45 12.60 -6.88
C LEU A 185 -10.49 11.79 -7.66
N THR A 186 -10.03 10.69 -8.22
CA THR A 186 -10.89 9.67 -8.82
C THR A 186 -11.53 8.78 -7.76
N LEU A 187 -12.68 8.19 -8.07
CA LEU A 187 -13.36 7.25 -7.16
C LEU A 187 -12.47 6.07 -6.72
N PRO A 188 -11.67 5.42 -7.59
CA PRO A 188 -10.75 4.36 -7.17
C PRO A 188 -9.68 4.83 -6.19
N GLU A 189 -9.16 6.05 -6.33
CA GLU A 189 -8.20 6.63 -5.38
C GLU A 189 -8.86 6.82 -4.01
N ILE A 190 -10.08 7.36 -3.96
CA ILE A 190 -10.82 7.54 -2.69
C ILE A 190 -11.09 6.19 -2.02
N GLN A 191 -11.50 5.19 -2.79
CA GLN A 191 -11.72 3.84 -2.27
C GLN A 191 -10.44 3.21 -1.73
N LEU A 192 -9.31 3.42 -2.39
CA LEU A 192 -8.00 2.97 -1.91
C LEU A 192 -7.63 3.67 -0.59
N LEU A 193 -7.73 5.00 -0.51
CA LEU A 193 -7.40 5.74 0.70
C LEU A 193 -8.28 5.30 1.88
N ARG A 194 -9.57 5.12 1.65
CA ARG A 194 -10.51 4.56 2.64
C ARG A 194 -10.09 3.17 3.09
N ARG A 195 -9.73 2.29 2.15
CA ARG A 195 -9.31 0.91 2.46
C ARG A 195 -8.06 0.91 3.34
N LEU A 196 -7.01 1.61 2.94
CA LEU A 196 -5.73 1.66 3.67
C LEU A 196 -5.93 2.15 5.10
N VAL A 197 -6.61 3.29 5.27
CA VAL A 197 -6.84 3.87 6.59
C VAL A 197 -7.71 2.96 7.46
N ARG A 198 -8.74 2.30 6.90
CA ARG A 198 -9.58 1.37 7.66
C ARG A 198 -8.87 0.09 8.06
N GLU A 199 -7.97 -0.39 7.23
CA GLU A 199 -7.19 -1.60 7.50
C GLU A 199 -6.13 -1.37 8.58
N HIS A 200 -5.52 -0.20 8.59
CA HIS A 200 -4.43 0.13 9.49
C HIS A 200 -4.79 1.14 10.59
N LYS A 201 -6.07 1.37 10.87
CA LYS A 201 -6.48 2.14 12.06
C LYS A 201 -6.53 1.26 13.29
N SER A 202 -6.42 1.91 14.45
CA SER A 202 -6.73 1.26 15.72
C SER A 202 -8.20 0.81 15.75
N ALA A 203 -8.48 -0.40 16.25
CA ALA A 203 -9.83 -0.98 16.22
C ALA A 203 -10.89 -0.13 16.93
N HIS A 204 -10.51 0.63 17.96
CA HIS A 204 -11.41 1.48 18.76
C HIS A 204 -11.62 2.88 18.15
N ASP A 205 -10.75 3.30 17.23
CA ASP A 205 -10.80 4.62 16.63
C ASP A 205 -11.41 4.55 15.22
N THR A 206 -12.18 5.58 14.87
CA THR A 206 -12.74 5.75 13.52
C THR A 206 -12.11 6.96 12.85
N CYS A 207 -11.60 6.78 11.63
CA CYS A 207 -11.26 7.90 10.75
C CYS A 207 -12.55 8.41 10.11
N THR A 208 -12.99 9.61 10.45
CA THR A 208 -14.30 10.10 10.00
C THR A 208 -14.21 10.81 8.66
N TYR A 209 -13.19 11.66 8.49
CA TYR A 209 -13.04 12.47 7.29
C TYR A 209 -11.60 12.55 6.80
N PHE A 210 -11.48 12.72 5.49
CA PHE A 210 -10.30 13.23 4.82
C PHE A 210 -10.54 14.69 4.46
N TRP A 211 -9.70 15.59 4.96
CA TRP A 211 -9.77 17.01 4.68
C TRP A 211 -8.67 17.40 3.73
N PHE A 212 -9.04 17.92 2.58
CA PHE A 212 -8.11 18.51 1.61
C PHE A 212 -8.18 20.02 1.76
N ILE A 213 -7.06 20.64 2.12
CA ILE A 213 -6.97 22.08 2.38
C ILE A 213 -5.99 22.70 1.39
N TRP A 214 -6.51 23.47 0.45
CA TRP A 214 -5.72 24.21 -0.54
C TRP A 214 -5.48 25.68 -0.16
N THR A 215 -6.22 26.20 0.84
CA THR A 215 -6.14 27.57 1.34
C THR A 215 -4.86 27.85 2.14
N THR A 216 -4.45 29.12 2.19
CA THR A 216 -3.41 29.61 3.10
C THR A 216 -4.04 30.04 4.43
N GLY A 217 -3.71 29.33 5.51
CA GLY A 217 -4.20 29.62 6.86
C GLY A 217 -4.33 28.36 7.71
N ALA A 218 -4.30 28.52 9.03
CA ALA A 218 -4.72 27.48 9.95
C ALA A 218 -6.24 27.30 9.88
N VAL A 219 -6.65 26.11 9.49
CA VAL A 219 -8.05 25.66 9.57
C VAL A 219 -8.31 24.98 10.93
N TRP A 220 -7.26 24.63 11.68
CA TRP A 220 -7.31 23.93 12.97
C TRP A 220 -6.20 24.39 13.94
N GLY A 221 -6.45 24.18 15.24
CA GLY A 221 -5.54 24.44 16.37
C GLY A 221 -6.09 25.47 17.36
N THR A 222 -5.33 25.75 18.42
CA THR A 222 -5.73 26.74 19.44
C THR A 222 -5.48 28.14 18.91
N TYR A 223 -6.53 28.95 18.79
CA TYR A 223 -6.39 30.37 18.45
C TYR A 223 -5.52 31.07 19.51
N LYS A 224 -4.42 31.67 19.06
CA LYS A 224 -3.56 32.50 19.91
C LYS A 224 -3.45 33.88 19.29
N TRP A 225 -4.04 34.88 19.96
CA TRP A 225 -3.97 36.27 19.50
C TRP A 225 -2.50 36.72 19.38
N GLY A 226 -2.13 37.26 18.22
CA GLY A 226 -0.81 37.84 17.97
C GLY A 226 0.32 36.86 17.62
N ASP A 227 0.01 35.59 17.33
CA ASP A 227 1.00 34.59 16.90
C ASP A 227 1.36 34.63 15.40
N GLY A 228 0.68 35.47 14.63
CA GLY A 228 0.86 35.59 13.17
C GLY A 228 0.20 34.49 12.35
N THR A 229 -0.54 33.56 13.00
CA THR A 229 -1.31 32.52 12.31
C THR A 229 -2.58 33.13 11.73
N TYR A 230 -2.73 33.06 10.40
CA TYR A 230 -3.99 33.42 9.74
C TYR A 230 -5.01 32.31 9.94
N TRP A 231 -6.18 32.64 10.48
CA TRP A 231 -7.26 31.69 10.79
C TRP A 231 -8.43 31.85 9.84
N GLY A 232 -9.12 30.74 9.56
CA GLY A 232 -10.41 30.77 8.85
C GLY A 232 -10.35 30.51 7.36
N ALA A 233 -9.31 29.80 6.87
CA ALA A 233 -9.23 29.30 5.49
C ALA A 233 -9.63 30.36 4.47
N THR A 234 -8.79 31.36 4.23
CA THR A 234 -9.08 32.38 3.22
C THR A 234 -9.12 31.72 1.83
N GLY A 235 -10.32 31.59 1.25
CA GLY A 235 -10.61 30.88 -0.01
C GLY A 235 -11.53 29.67 0.22
N ASP A 236 -12.51 29.43 -0.64
CA ASP A 236 -13.51 28.35 -0.48
C ASP A 236 -12.95 26.93 -0.78
N ASP A 237 -11.65 26.72 -0.64
CA ASP A 237 -10.96 25.52 -1.10
C ASP A 237 -10.57 24.61 0.09
N THR A 238 -11.57 24.21 0.86
CA THR A 238 -11.45 23.08 1.80
C THR A 238 -12.54 22.08 1.52
N VAL A 239 -12.15 20.84 1.21
CA VAL A 239 -13.10 19.77 0.90
C VAL A 239 -12.93 18.63 1.87
N GLY A 240 -14.06 18.22 2.48
CA GLY A 240 -14.16 17.04 3.31
C GLY A 240 -14.72 15.87 2.50
N ILE A 241 -14.07 14.72 2.59
CA ILE A 241 -14.58 13.45 2.07
C ILE A 241 -14.81 12.54 3.27
N VAL A 242 -15.97 11.89 3.33
CA VAL A 242 -16.25 10.90 4.37
C VAL A 242 -15.31 9.70 4.18
N CYS A 243 -14.52 9.37 5.21
CA CYS A 243 -13.80 8.11 5.28
C CYS A 243 -14.71 7.07 5.92
N GLY A 244 -15.02 7.21 7.21
CA GLY A 244 -15.99 6.39 7.92
C GLY A 244 -15.67 4.89 7.95
N GLU A 245 -16.61 4.11 8.46
CA GLU A 245 -16.48 2.65 8.54
C GLU A 245 -17.11 1.96 7.32
N LYS A 246 -16.61 0.77 6.94
CA LYS A 246 -17.15 -0.02 5.81
C LYS A 246 -18.67 -0.28 5.91
N GLN A 247 -19.19 -0.44 7.11
CA GLN A 247 -20.63 -0.61 7.34
C GLN A 247 -21.45 0.64 6.95
N TRP A 248 -20.88 1.84 7.05
CA TRP A 248 -21.58 3.08 6.65
C TRP A 248 -21.78 3.15 5.13
N GLU A 249 -20.84 2.60 4.36
CA GLU A 249 -20.97 2.41 2.90
C GLU A 249 -22.14 1.46 2.59
N THR A 250 -22.22 0.35 3.34
CA THR A 250 -23.26 -0.67 3.14
C THR A 250 -24.67 -0.14 3.48
N PHE A 251 -24.77 0.72 4.49
CA PHE A 251 -26.03 1.33 4.91
C PHE A 251 -26.38 2.64 4.19
N GLY A 252 -25.55 3.10 3.26
CA GLY A 252 -25.83 4.33 2.49
C GLY A 252 -25.69 5.62 3.30
N TYR A 253 -24.79 5.63 4.29
CA TYR A 253 -24.50 6.82 5.10
C TYR A 253 -23.35 7.70 4.56
N MET A 254 -22.60 7.22 3.57
CA MET A 254 -21.48 7.94 2.95
C MET A 254 -21.90 8.85 1.80
#